data_AF-A0A2G6GR55-F1
#
_entry.id   AF-A0A2G6GR55-F1
#
_cell.length_a   1.000
_cell.length_b   1.000
_cell.length_c   1.000
_cell.angle_alpha   90.00
_cell.angle_beta   90.00
_cell.angle_gamma   90.00
#
_symmetry.space_group_name_H-M   'P 1'
#
loop_
_entity.id
_entity.type
_entity.pdbx_description
1 polymer ?
#
loop_
_entity_poly.entity_id
_entity_poly.type
_entity_poly.pdbx_seq_one_letter_code
_entity_poly.pdbx_strand_id
1 'polypeptide(L)'
;MEIIIILILILFNGFFSLSEIAVISSKTSRLKKLKNSGNNGAKIALKLRENSDNFLSSVQVGITLVGLITGAYGGISLADGLVPFLSKIPQLEPYAEGLSLVFVMFITTYITIVIGELVPKTIALSKPESIAIK
;
A
#
# COMPACT_ATOMS: atom_id res chain seq x y z
N MET A 1 1.61 -20.19 1.97
CA MET A 1 0.32 -19.47 2.14
C MET A 1 0.55 -17.99 2.43
N GLU A 2 1.69 -17.67 3.07
CA GLU A 2 2.15 -16.33 3.44
C GLU A 2 2.21 -15.37 2.24
N ILE A 3 2.66 -15.83 1.07
CA ILE A 3 2.73 -15.01 -0.16
C ILE A 3 1.35 -14.47 -0.57
N ILE A 4 0.29 -15.29 -0.43
CA ILE A 4 -1.07 -14.87 -0.77
C ILE A 4 -1.54 -13.79 0.21
N ILE A 5 -1.26 -13.97 1.50
CA ILE A 5 -1.59 -12.99 2.54
C ILE A 5 -0.86 -11.67 2.27
N ILE A 6 0.45 -11.71 1.99
CA ILE A 6 1.26 -10.54 1.65
C ILE A 6 0.71 -9.85 0.40
N LEU A 7 0.34 -10.60 -0.63
CA LEU A 7 -0.22 -10.03 -1.85
C LEU A 7 -1.55 -9.31 -1.59
N ILE A 8 -2.44 -9.93 -0.82
CA ILE A 8 -3.72 -9.31 -0.41
C ILE A 8 -3.47 -8.04 0.39
N LEU A 9 -2.52 -8.06 1.32
CA LEU A 9 -2.14 -6.91 2.13
C LEU A 9 -1.59 -5.77 1.27
N ILE A 10 -0.71 -6.05 0.30
CA ILE A 10 -0.19 -5.05 -0.65
C ILE A 10 -1.35 -4.41 -1.44
N LEU A 11 -2.33 -5.20 -1.89
CA LEU A 11 -3.50 -4.67 -2.60
C LEU A 11 -4.37 -3.78 -1.70
N PHE A 12 -4.59 -4.16 -0.44
CA PHE A 12 -5.28 -3.31 0.52
C PHE A 12 -4.53 -2.01 0.78
N ASN A 13 -3.21 -2.06 0.95
CA ASN A 13 -2.38 -0.88 1.10
C ASN A 13 -2.54 0.05 -0.12
N GLY A 14 -2.45 -0.53 -1.32
CA GLY A 14 -2.62 0.20 -2.56
C GLY A 14 -3.98 0.88 -2.68
N PHE A 15 -5.04 0.19 -2.29
CA PHE A 15 -6.39 0.75 -2.26
C PHE A 15 -6.52 1.93 -1.29
N PHE A 16 -5.98 1.78 -0.07
CA PHE A 16 -5.99 2.83 0.94
C PHE A 16 -5.20 4.07 0.48
N SER A 17 -3.99 3.84 -0.02
CA SER A 17 -3.10 4.89 -0.52
C SER A 17 -3.68 5.66 -1.71
N LEU A 18 -4.33 4.93 -2.64
CA LEU A 18 -5.01 5.50 -3.79
C LEU A 18 -6.22 6.34 -3.37
N SER A 19 -7.01 5.85 -2.42
CA SER A 19 -8.19 6.56 -1.91
C SER A 19 -7.80 7.83 -1.16
N GLU A 20 -6.78 7.76 -0.31
CA GLU A 20 -6.20 8.89 0.42
C GLU A 20 -5.85 10.03 -0.53
N ILE A 21 -4.97 9.75 -1.50
CA ILE A 21 -4.46 10.77 -2.41
C ILE A 21 -5.52 11.26 -3.39
N ALA A 22 -6.44 10.40 -3.84
CA ALA A 22 -7.52 10.82 -4.73
C ALA A 22 -8.47 11.82 -4.06
N VAL A 23 -8.83 11.59 -2.79
CA VAL A 23 -9.71 12.49 -2.03
C VAL A 23 -9.02 13.83 -1.76
N ILE A 24 -7.76 13.83 -1.32
CA ILE A 24 -7.00 15.05 -1.03
C ILE A 24 -6.75 15.87 -2.30
N SER A 25 -6.35 15.21 -3.40
CA SER A 25 -5.90 15.89 -4.62
C SER A 25 -7.05 16.35 -5.51
N SER A 26 -8.26 15.84 -5.29
CA SER A 26 -9.44 16.26 -6.05
C SER A 26 -9.73 17.75 -5.84
N LYS A 27 -10.30 18.45 -6.83
CA LYS A 27 -10.74 19.86 -6.66
C LYS A 27 -12.19 19.97 -6.20
N THR A 28 -12.49 20.78 -5.17
CA THR A 28 -13.84 20.87 -4.59
C THR A 28 -14.86 21.31 -5.64
N SER A 29 -14.47 22.26 -6.49
CA SER A 29 -15.30 22.80 -7.57
C SER A 29 -15.70 21.72 -8.57
N ARG A 30 -14.78 20.80 -8.93
CA ARG A 30 -15.06 19.68 -9.85
C ARG A 30 -15.96 18.63 -9.21
N LEU A 31 -15.71 18.25 -7.96
CA LEU A 31 -16.58 17.32 -7.25
C LEU A 31 -17.99 17.89 -7.07
N LYS A 32 -18.13 19.18 -6.76
CA LYS A 32 -19.44 19.86 -6.70
C LYS A 32 -20.17 19.82 -8.04
N LYS A 33 -19.46 20.05 -9.16
CA LYS A 33 -20.04 19.90 -10.51
C LYS A 33 -20.54 18.46 -10.74
N LEU A 34 -19.72 17.45 -10.45
CA LEU A 34 -20.09 16.04 -10.62
C LEU A 34 -21.27 15.61 -9.74
N LYS A 35 -21.33 16.11 -8.50
CA LYS A 35 -22.47 15.93 -7.60
C LYS A 35 -23.75 16.52 -8.19
N ASN A 36 -23.67 17.74 -8.73
CA ASN A 36 -24.80 18.41 -9.36
C ASN A 36 -25.27 17.69 -10.64
N SER A 37 -24.38 16.94 -11.30
CA SER A 37 -24.72 16.04 -12.41
C SER A 37 -25.29 14.68 -11.97
N GLY A 38 -25.59 14.49 -10.68
CA GLY A 38 -26.24 13.28 -10.15
C GLY A 38 -25.29 12.16 -9.71
N ASN A 39 -23.97 12.39 -9.67
CA ASN A 39 -23.01 11.36 -9.26
C ASN A 39 -23.00 11.20 -7.72
N ASN A 40 -23.47 10.05 -7.23
CA ASN A 40 -23.48 9.72 -5.80
C ASN A 40 -22.06 9.58 -5.19
N GLY A 41 -21.09 9.06 -5.95
CA GLY A 41 -19.69 8.98 -5.52
C GLY A 41 -19.08 10.37 -5.28
N ALA A 42 -19.42 11.37 -6.10
CA ALA A 42 -19.01 12.75 -5.89
C ALA A 42 -19.56 13.36 -4.58
N LYS A 43 -20.77 12.95 -4.15
CA LYS A 43 -21.32 13.34 -2.86
C LYS A 43 -20.51 12.76 -1.70
N ILE A 44 -20.13 11.48 -1.80
CA ILE A 44 -19.31 10.79 -0.78
C ILE A 44 -17.92 11.41 -0.73
N ALA A 45 -17.26 11.58 -1.87
CA ALA A 45 -15.94 12.20 -1.98
C ALA A 45 -15.89 13.61 -1.37
N LEU A 46 -16.93 14.42 -1.58
CA LEU A 46 -17.06 15.74 -0.94
C LEU A 46 -17.15 15.63 0.58
N LYS A 47 -17.98 14.71 1.09
CA LYS A 47 -18.16 14.51 2.54
C LYS A 47 -16.90 13.99 3.22
N LEU A 48 -16.20 13.04 2.57
CA LEU A 48 -14.93 12.49 3.06
C LEU A 48 -13.85 13.57 3.12
N ARG A 49 -13.81 14.44 2.12
CA ARG A 49 -12.89 15.57 2.09
C ARG A 49 -13.22 16.66 3.10
N GLU A 50 -14.49 16.95 3.34
CA GLU A 50 -14.91 17.89 4.39
C GLU A 50 -14.52 17.39 5.79
N ASN A 51 -14.40 16.07 5.97
CA ASN A 51 -13.90 15.42 7.18
C ASN A 51 -12.54 14.73 6.93
N SER A 52 -11.65 15.40 6.19
CA SER A 52 -10.37 14.83 5.78
C SER A 52 -9.60 14.27 6.96
N ASP A 53 -9.55 14.97 8.09
CA ASP A 53 -8.68 14.59 9.21
C ASP A 53 -9.05 13.21 9.79
N ASN A 54 -10.34 12.93 9.94
CA ASN A 54 -10.83 11.64 10.44
C ASN A 54 -10.65 10.52 9.40
N PHE A 55 -10.91 10.83 8.12
CA PHE A 55 -10.72 9.87 7.02
C PHE A 55 -9.25 9.48 6.89
N LEU A 56 -8.36 10.47 6.82
CA LEU A 56 -6.92 10.28 6.68
C LEU A 56 -6.35 9.51 7.86
N SER A 57 -6.73 9.88 9.08
CA SER A 57 -6.29 9.16 10.29
C SER A 57 -6.70 7.68 10.23
N SER A 58 -7.93 7.38 9.81
CA SER A 58 -8.42 6.00 9.72
C SER A 58 -7.69 5.21 8.63
N VAL A 59 -7.46 5.81 7.47
CA VAL A 59 -6.74 5.20 6.35
C VAL A 59 -5.28 4.94 6.72
N GLN A 60 -4.63 5.89 7.38
CA GLN A 60 -3.23 5.77 7.81
C GLN A 60 -3.04 4.68 8.87
N VAL A 61 -3.99 4.53 9.80
CA VAL A 61 -4.00 3.39 10.73
C VAL A 61 -4.11 2.07 9.95
N GLY A 62 -4.96 2.01 8.93
CA GLY A 62 -5.07 0.86 8.02
C GLY A 62 -3.75 0.54 7.32
N ILE A 63 -3.11 1.54 6.71
CA ILE A 63 -1.80 1.40 6.05
C ILE A 63 -0.74 0.88 7.02
N THR A 64 -0.72 1.42 8.24
CA THR A 64 0.24 1.00 9.28
C THR A 64 0.03 -0.45 9.70
N LEU A 65 -1.23 -0.84 9.96
CA LEU A 65 -1.57 -2.23 10.31
C LEU A 65 -1.18 -3.20 9.21
N VAL A 66 -1.48 -2.86 7.96
CA VAL A 66 -1.10 -3.65 6.79
C VAL A 66 0.41 -3.78 6.68
N GLY A 67 1.16 -2.69 6.91
CA GLY A 67 2.63 -2.70 6.92
C GLY A 67 3.20 -3.61 8.01
N LEU A 68 2.67 -3.54 9.24
CA LEU A 68 3.12 -4.38 10.35
C LEU A 68 2.87 -5.87 10.10
N ILE A 69 1.67 -6.22 9.61
CA ILE A 69 1.35 -7.62 9.27
C ILE A 69 2.24 -8.10 8.11
N THR A 70 2.42 -7.28 7.08
CA THR A 70 3.28 -7.63 5.94
C THR A 70 4.73 -7.84 6.39
N GLY A 71 5.26 -6.98 7.27
CA GLY A 71 6.60 -7.13 7.82
C GLY A 71 6.76 -8.39 8.67
N ALA A 72 5.80 -8.68 9.55
CA ALA A 72 5.82 -9.84 10.42
C ALA A 72 5.77 -11.17 9.63
N TYR A 73 4.90 -11.25 8.60
CA TYR A 73 4.77 -12.46 7.78
C TYR A 73 5.80 -12.55 6.66
N GLY A 74 6.29 -11.43 6.14
CA GLY A 74 7.19 -11.37 5.00
C GLY A 74 8.66 -11.48 5.36
N GLY A 75 9.09 -10.97 6.51
CA GLY A 75 10.51 -10.93 6.87
C GLY A 75 11.10 -12.31 7.16
N ILE A 76 10.48 -13.06 8.08
CA ILE A 76 11.06 -14.29 8.62
C ILE A 76 10.78 -15.48 7.70
N SER A 77 9.51 -15.72 7.35
CA SER A 77 9.12 -16.91 6.57
C SER A 77 9.69 -16.95 5.15
N LEU A 78 9.88 -15.80 4.50
CA LEU A 78 10.48 -15.75 3.17
C LEU A 78 12.02 -15.82 3.22
N ALA A 79 12.64 -15.36 4.31
CA ALA A 79 14.09 -15.43 4.51
C ALA A 79 14.56 -16.87 4.66
N ASP A 80 13.84 -17.69 5.42
CA ASP A 80 14.15 -19.12 5.61
C ASP A 80 14.24 -19.89 4.28
N GLY A 81 13.45 -19.48 3.28
CA GLY A 81 13.50 -20.04 1.93
C GLY A 81 14.79 -19.72 1.17
N LEU A 82 15.48 -18.63 1.50
CA LEU A 82 16.70 -18.18 0.82
C LEU A 82 17.99 -18.73 1.47
N VAL A 83 17.95 -19.04 2.77
CA VAL A 83 19.06 -19.62 3.53
C VAL A 83 19.70 -20.83 2.84
N PRO A 84 18.97 -21.88 2.41
CA PRO A 84 19.58 -23.06 1.80
C PRO A 84 20.27 -22.80 0.45
N PHE A 85 20.00 -21.65 -0.20
CA PHE A 85 20.72 -21.26 -1.41
C PHE A 85 22.05 -20.58 -1.09
N LEU A 86 22.07 -19.74 -0.05
CA LEU A 86 23.28 -19.05 0.41
C LEU A 86 24.25 -20.01 1.12
N SER A 87 23.72 -20.98 1.87
CA SER A 87 24.54 -22.02 2.54
C SER A 87 25.26 -22.97 1.57
N LYS A 88 24.92 -22.97 0.27
CA LYS A 88 25.68 -23.73 -0.74
C LYS A 88 27.04 -23.10 -1.06
N ILE A 89 27.26 -21.85 -0.65
CA ILE A 89 28.51 -21.12 -0.86
C ILE A 89 29.26 -21.11 0.48
N PRO A 90 30.38 -21.84 0.62
CA PRO A 90 31.06 -22.01 1.90
C PRO A 90 31.48 -20.70 2.59
N GLN A 91 31.79 -19.65 1.81
CA GLN A 91 32.15 -18.34 2.39
C GLN A 91 30.95 -17.57 2.95
N LEU A 92 29.73 -17.87 2.50
CA LEU A 92 28.51 -17.17 2.90
C LEU A 92 27.71 -17.91 3.97
N GLU A 93 27.99 -19.20 4.20
CA GLU A 93 27.31 -20.04 5.19
C GLU A 93 27.17 -19.38 6.58
N PRO A 94 28.21 -18.77 7.19
CA PRO A 94 28.09 -18.15 8.50
C PRO A 94 27.16 -16.93 8.53
N TYR A 95 26.90 -16.33 7.36
CA TYR A 95 26.11 -15.13 7.19
C TYR A 95 24.77 -15.41 6.48
N ALA A 96 24.48 -16.66 6.14
CA ALA A 96 23.38 -17.02 5.26
C ALA A 96 22.02 -16.58 5.83
N GLU A 97 21.81 -16.74 7.13
CA GLU A 97 20.58 -16.31 7.83
C GLU A 97 20.41 -14.79 7.80
N GLY A 98 21.44 -14.05 8.23
CA GLY A 98 21.40 -12.58 8.26
C GLY A 98 21.29 -11.96 6.87
N LEU A 99 22.03 -12.48 5.89
CA LEU A 99 21.95 -12.02 4.50
C LEU A 99 20.59 -12.34 3.88
N SER A 100 20.01 -13.52 4.18
CA SER A 100 18.68 -13.88 3.71
C SER A 100 17.63 -12.92 4.25
N LEU A 101 17.67 -12.67 5.57
CA LEU A 101 16.73 -11.76 6.22
C LEU A 101 16.81 -10.35 5.63
N VAL A 102 18.01 -9.78 5.55
CA VAL A 102 18.20 -8.42 5.02
C VAL A 102 17.76 -8.34 3.56
N PHE A 103 18.15 -9.30 2.73
CA PHE A 103 17.83 -9.30 1.30
C PHE A 103 16.32 -9.43 1.06
N VAL A 104 15.67 -10.39 1.74
CA VAL A 104 14.23 -10.61 1.63
C VAL A 104 13.46 -9.42 2.19
N MET A 105 13.87 -8.87 3.33
CA MET A 105 13.24 -7.68 3.90
C MET A 105 13.36 -6.49 2.94
N PHE A 106 14.52 -6.30 2.31
CA PHE A 106 14.74 -5.24 1.32
C PHE A 106 13.85 -5.42 0.09
N ILE A 107 13.82 -6.62 -0.50
CA ILE A 107 13.03 -6.89 -1.72
C ILE A 107 11.53 -6.77 -1.46
N THR A 108 11.05 -7.31 -0.33
CA THR A 108 9.62 -7.29 0.03
C THR A 108 9.18 -5.88 0.40
N THR A 109 9.99 -5.12 1.14
CA THR A 109 9.73 -3.71 1.43
C THR A 109 9.68 -2.89 0.16
N TYR A 110 10.65 -3.08 -0.76
CA TYR A 110 10.64 -2.39 -2.04
C TYR A 110 9.37 -2.66 -2.84
N ILE A 111 9.00 -3.94 -3.00
CA ILE A 111 7.77 -4.32 -3.71
C ILE A 111 6.53 -3.71 -3.04
N THR A 112 6.46 -3.78 -1.70
CA THR A 112 5.32 -3.26 -0.93
C THR A 112 5.19 -1.75 -1.07
N ILE A 113 6.28 -0.99 -0.98
CA ILE A 113 6.25 0.47 -1.14
C ILE A 113 5.94 0.85 -2.58
N VAL A 114 6.57 0.20 -3.57
CA VAL A 114 6.38 0.58 -4.96
C VAL A 114 4.97 0.23 -5.43
N ILE A 115 4.54 -1.02 -5.24
CA ILE A 115 3.24 -1.50 -5.75
C ILE A 115 2.10 -1.11 -4.81
N GLY A 116 2.31 -1.20 -3.50
CA GLY A 116 1.28 -0.94 -2.49
C GLY A 116 1.14 0.54 -2.12
N GLU A 117 2.06 1.42 -2.52
CA GLU A 117 1.97 2.83 -2.16
C GLU A 117 2.23 3.76 -3.35
N LEU A 118 3.45 3.78 -3.89
CA LEU A 118 3.88 4.77 -4.89
C LEU A 118 3.05 4.71 -6.18
N VAL A 119 2.91 3.53 -6.78
CA VAL A 119 2.12 3.35 -8.00
C VAL A 119 0.66 3.79 -7.80
N PRO A 120 -0.07 3.33 -6.77
CA PRO A 120 -1.42 3.81 -6.48
C PRO A 120 -1.50 5.33 -6.26
N LYS A 121 -0.54 5.93 -5.54
CA LYS A 121 -0.48 7.38 -5.37
C LYS A 121 -0.29 8.12 -6.69
N THR A 122 0.59 7.64 -7.57
CA THR A 122 0.80 8.23 -8.91
C THR A 122 -0.47 8.14 -9.76
N ILE A 123 -1.17 7.00 -9.71
CA ILE A 123 -2.44 6.80 -10.41
C ILE A 123 -3.50 7.79 -9.86
N ALA A 124 -3.60 7.91 -8.54
CA ALA A 124 -4.50 8.85 -7.87
C ALA A 124 -4.24 10.32 -8.27
N LEU A 125 -2.97 10.74 -8.33
CA LEU A 125 -2.59 12.09 -8.76
C LEU A 125 -2.92 12.39 -10.23
N SER A 126 -2.89 11.37 -11.08
CA SER A 126 -3.13 11.53 -12.52
C SER A 126 -4.61 11.81 -12.83
N LYS A 127 -5.54 11.18 -12.11
CA LYS A 127 -7.00 11.34 -12.31
C LYS A 127 -7.76 11.34 -10.98
N PRO A 128 -7.51 12.32 -10.10
CA PRO A 128 -7.98 12.28 -8.72
C PRO A 128 -9.51 12.28 -8.62
N GLU A 129 -10.20 13.11 -9.42
CA GLU A 129 -11.66 13.16 -9.35
C GLU A 129 -12.34 11.91 -9.90
N SER A 130 -11.76 11.25 -10.92
CA SER A 130 -12.34 10.01 -11.45
C SER A 130 -12.17 8.83 -10.49
N ILE A 131 -11.14 8.88 -9.65
CA ILE A 131 -10.83 7.83 -8.69
C ILE A 131 -11.62 8.06 -7.40
N ALA A 132 -11.71 9.31 -6.94
CA ALA A 132 -12.44 9.64 -5.71
C ALA A 132 -13.96 9.35 -5.78
N ILE A 133 -14.53 9.29 -6.99
CA ILE A 133 -15.98 9.06 -7.20
C ILE A 133 -16.35 7.60 -7.51
N LYS A 134 -15.37 6.70 -7.57
CA LYS A 134 -15.59 5.26 -7.74
C LYS A 134 -15.72 4.60 -6.38
#